data_AF-A0A4W3J5B1-F1
#
_entry.id   AF-A0A4W3J5B1-F1
#
_cell.length_a   1.000
_cell.length_b   1.000
_cell.length_c   1.000
_cell.angle_alpha   90.00
_cell.angle_beta   90.00
_cell.angle_gamma   90.00
#
_symmetry.space_group_name_H-M   'P 1'
#
loop_
_entity.id
_entity.type
_entity.pdbx_description
1 polymer ?
#
loop_
_entity_poly.entity_id
_entity_poly.type
_entity_poly.pdbx_seq_one_letter_code
_entity_poly.pdbx_strand_id
1 'polypeptide(L)'
;IIIIIINLAFDIALFTNWYFSFSFSEICNTWGSGGFRTFEDKFYYLSSECKFVMSRQCKDSSEDFNVQIRRGSNGILEHIFMKIEGVTIIVDEGIISVKDQEITLPYDDKMINIRRYGTRIRFLSRKGLISVIWNQKDAFFFQKKLFLLTVSLFLIYFSISLKSCLVITILFLLCEQRHIIASYCLVQGCYQTSRCEINNFYISAEYICPGNQIYNKAGSSCVQTCTDPNPLLHCDNGVITCDCPKGTVLNNIKNNNQCIDIEQCPCVFGGVIFEPGETRNTSCQSCTCKSGNWNCFAFNCPGRCKFEEGTYITTFDQKCYNLRGDCSYIAASVCEIIIFQQCSMFIQFATTFGLKMQVQISPIMQLYISLPTDAQGTTTGLAK
;
A
#
# COMPACT_ATOMS: atom_id res chain seq x y z
N ILE A 1 -56.69 -18.45 5.54
CA ILE A 1 -56.08 -17.23 6.11
C ILE A 1 -54.87 -17.58 6.98
N ILE A 2 -55.00 -18.40 8.02
CA ILE A 2 -53.86 -18.79 8.89
C ILE A 2 -52.76 -19.58 8.12
N ILE A 3 -53.13 -20.51 7.22
CA ILE A 3 -52.18 -21.25 6.37
C ILE A 3 -51.46 -20.35 5.35
N ILE A 4 -52.11 -19.26 4.89
CA ILE A 4 -51.51 -18.28 3.98
C ILE A 4 -50.52 -17.40 4.74
N ILE A 5 -50.82 -17.06 5.99
CA ILE A 5 -49.93 -16.28 6.87
C ILE A 5 -48.68 -17.10 7.27
N ILE A 6 -48.81 -18.41 7.47
CA ILE A 6 -47.67 -19.29 7.80
C ILE A 6 -46.74 -19.48 6.59
N ASN A 7 -47.27 -19.63 5.37
CA ASN A 7 -46.45 -19.69 4.16
C ASN A 7 -45.76 -18.35 3.85
N LEU A 8 -46.44 -17.21 4.07
CA LEU A 8 -45.79 -15.89 3.98
C LEU A 8 -44.66 -15.73 5.01
N ALA A 9 -44.85 -16.21 6.25
CA ALA A 9 -43.83 -16.12 7.28
C ALA A 9 -42.61 -17.02 7.01
N PHE A 10 -42.81 -18.17 6.35
CA PHE A 10 -41.74 -19.08 5.95
C PHE A 10 -40.91 -18.51 4.79
N ASP A 11 -41.55 -17.86 3.80
CA ASP A 11 -40.87 -17.14 2.73
C ASP A 11 -40.13 -15.89 3.26
N ILE A 12 -40.71 -15.14 4.22
CA ILE A 12 -40.04 -14.01 4.88
C ILE A 12 -38.80 -14.48 5.67
N ALA A 13 -38.86 -15.62 6.36
CA ALA A 13 -37.73 -16.17 7.10
C ALA A 13 -36.55 -16.60 6.20
N LEU A 14 -36.83 -17.06 4.97
CA LEU A 14 -35.79 -17.41 4.00
C LEU A 14 -35.12 -16.18 3.34
N PHE A 15 -35.81 -15.04 3.24
CA PHE A 15 -35.27 -13.80 2.66
C PHE A 15 -34.58 -12.85 3.67
N THR A 16 -34.92 -12.92 4.97
CA THR A 16 -34.34 -12.03 6.00
C THR A 16 -32.85 -12.23 6.27
N ASN A 17 -32.23 -13.27 5.71
CA ASN A 17 -30.80 -13.53 5.86
C ASN A 17 -29.94 -13.12 4.66
N TRP A 18 -30.51 -12.59 3.58
CA TRP A 18 -29.77 -12.24 2.37
C TRP A 18 -29.86 -10.73 2.10
N TYR A 19 -29.01 -9.96 2.80
CA TYR A 19 -28.72 -8.56 2.47
C TYR A 19 -27.95 -8.49 1.14
N PHE A 20 -28.63 -8.58 0.01
CA PHE A 20 -28.01 -8.34 -1.29
C PHE A 20 -27.90 -6.84 -1.54
N SER A 21 -26.78 -6.26 -1.13
CA SER A 21 -26.36 -4.93 -1.58
C SER A 21 -26.02 -5.01 -3.07
N PHE A 22 -26.94 -4.62 -3.95
CA PHE A 22 -26.63 -4.44 -5.36
C PHE A 22 -25.77 -3.20 -5.54
N SER A 23 -24.68 -3.34 -6.29
CA SER A 23 -23.80 -2.24 -6.60
C SER A 23 -23.62 -2.12 -8.10
N PHE A 24 -23.88 -0.91 -8.61
CA PHE A 24 -23.71 -0.56 -10.01
C PHE A 24 -22.44 0.28 -10.15
N SER A 25 -21.65 -0.03 -11.17
CA SER A 25 -20.48 0.78 -11.53
C SER A 25 -20.77 1.58 -12.79
N GLU A 26 -20.66 2.89 -12.69
CA GLU A 26 -20.73 3.81 -13.83
C GLU A 26 -19.30 4.18 -14.26
N ILE A 27 -19.05 4.20 -15.58
CA ILE A 27 -17.73 4.45 -16.16
C ILE A 27 -17.83 5.63 -17.15
N CYS A 28 -16.94 6.60 -17.02
CA CYS A 28 -16.69 7.66 -18.01
C CYS A 28 -15.21 7.57 -18.38
N ASN A 29 -14.87 7.61 -19.67
CA ASN A 29 -13.48 7.46 -20.12
C ASN A 29 -13.14 8.33 -21.33
N THR A 30 -11.86 8.61 -21.49
CA THR A 30 -11.30 9.30 -22.65
C THR A 30 -10.08 8.55 -23.18
N TRP A 31 -9.80 8.65 -24.48
CA TRP A 31 -8.71 7.96 -25.15
C TRP A 31 -8.32 8.67 -26.45
N GLY A 32 -7.17 8.30 -27.01
CA GLY A 32 -6.65 8.90 -28.24
C GLY A 32 -6.44 10.40 -28.10
N SER A 33 -6.59 11.12 -29.21
CA SER A 33 -6.43 12.58 -29.27
C SER A 33 -7.62 13.38 -28.72
N GLY A 34 -8.69 12.73 -28.27
CA GLY A 34 -9.91 13.44 -27.86
C GLY A 34 -11.19 12.62 -27.78
N GLY A 35 -11.14 11.29 -27.98
CA GLY A 35 -12.30 10.43 -27.83
C GLY A 35 -12.80 10.45 -26.38
N PHE A 36 -14.11 10.47 -26.20
CA PHE A 36 -14.75 10.63 -24.91
C PHE A 36 -16.04 9.82 -24.83
N ARG A 37 -16.27 9.13 -23.71
CA ARG A 37 -17.50 8.39 -23.41
C ARG A 37 -18.01 8.79 -22.04
N THR A 38 -19.27 9.20 -22.00
CA THR A 38 -20.00 9.59 -20.78
C THR A 38 -20.49 8.37 -19.98
N PHE A 39 -20.96 8.60 -18.75
CA PHE A 39 -21.62 7.58 -17.92
C PHE A 39 -22.90 6.99 -18.56
N GLU A 40 -23.57 7.74 -19.42
CA GLU A 40 -24.77 7.30 -20.16
C GLU A 40 -24.43 6.55 -21.46
N ASP A 41 -23.17 6.14 -21.63
CA ASP A 41 -22.69 5.45 -22.83
C ASP A 41 -22.79 6.28 -24.13
N LYS A 42 -22.81 7.61 -24.01
CA LYS A 42 -22.73 8.53 -25.16
C LYS A 42 -21.29 8.88 -25.49
N PHE A 43 -20.97 8.88 -26.78
CA PHE A 43 -19.64 9.11 -27.32
C PHE A 43 -19.52 10.51 -27.93
N TYR A 44 -18.40 11.17 -27.65
CA TYR A 44 -18.07 12.51 -28.14
C TYR A 44 -16.59 12.55 -28.54
N TYR A 45 -16.23 13.56 -29.34
CA TYR A 45 -14.85 13.86 -29.67
C TYR A 45 -14.57 15.32 -29.30
N LEU A 46 -13.53 15.54 -28.49
CA LEU A 46 -13.07 16.84 -28.05
C LEU A 46 -11.55 16.90 -28.19
N SER A 47 -11.08 17.56 -29.24
CA SER A 47 -9.67 17.92 -29.37
C SER A 47 -9.48 19.32 -28.79
N SER A 48 -8.80 19.41 -27.65
CA SER A 48 -8.48 20.67 -26.99
C SER A 48 -7.24 20.52 -26.12
N GLU A 49 -6.35 21.51 -26.22
CA GLU A 49 -5.18 21.64 -25.35
C GLU A 49 -5.51 22.38 -24.04
N CYS A 50 -6.73 22.89 -23.92
CA CYS A 50 -7.20 23.55 -22.72
C CYS A 50 -7.52 22.55 -21.62
N LYS A 51 -7.42 23.03 -20.37
CA LYS A 51 -7.86 22.29 -19.20
C LYS A 51 -9.39 22.17 -19.21
N PHE A 52 -9.92 20.95 -19.07
CA PHE A 52 -11.36 20.71 -18.98
C PHE A 52 -11.71 19.82 -17.78
N VAL A 53 -12.91 20.03 -17.24
CA VAL A 53 -13.45 19.21 -16.15
C VAL A 53 -14.01 17.93 -16.75
N MET A 54 -13.39 16.79 -16.49
CA MET A 54 -13.91 15.53 -16.98
C MET A 54 -15.14 15.09 -16.19
N SER A 55 -15.09 15.16 -14.85
CA SER A 55 -16.21 14.77 -13.99
C SER A 55 -16.07 15.44 -12.63
N ARG A 56 -17.17 15.95 -12.06
CA ARG A 56 -17.19 16.60 -10.75
C ARG A 56 -18.50 16.34 -10.03
N GLN A 57 -18.44 16.30 -8.70
CA GLN A 57 -19.62 16.32 -7.85
C GLN A 57 -20.13 17.76 -7.66
N CYS A 58 -21.38 18.01 -8.03
CA CYS A 58 -22.01 19.33 -7.99
C CYS A 58 -22.76 19.61 -6.67
N LYS A 59 -22.18 19.34 -5.49
CA LYS A 59 -22.85 19.54 -4.18
C LYS A 59 -22.12 20.61 -3.35
N ASP A 60 -22.88 21.55 -2.78
CA ASP A 60 -22.40 22.84 -2.27
C ASP A 60 -21.60 22.83 -0.94
N SER A 61 -21.48 21.71 -0.22
CA SER A 61 -20.78 21.70 1.08
C SER A 61 -19.54 20.80 1.17
N SER A 62 -19.33 19.90 0.19
CA SER A 62 -18.06 19.19 -0.01
C SER A 62 -17.99 18.63 -1.42
N GLU A 63 -16.96 18.99 -2.19
CA GLU A 63 -16.62 18.29 -3.43
C GLU A 63 -16.03 16.92 -3.06
N ASP A 64 -16.86 15.88 -3.01
CA ASP A 64 -16.34 14.53 -2.74
C ASP A 64 -15.43 14.05 -3.88
N PHE A 65 -15.61 14.57 -5.10
CA PHE A 65 -14.58 14.48 -6.13
C PHE A 65 -14.64 15.56 -7.20
N ASN A 66 -13.50 15.80 -7.84
CA ASN A 66 -13.33 16.71 -8.97
C ASN A 66 -12.15 16.25 -9.82
N VAL A 67 -12.40 15.89 -11.08
CA VAL A 67 -11.42 15.36 -12.01
C VAL A 67 -11.34 16.26 -13.22
N GLN A 68 -10.14 16.79 -13.48
CA GLN A 68 -9.86 17.73 -14.55
C GLN A 68 -8.62 17.24 -15.29
N ILE A 69 -8.63 17.38 -16.60
CA ILE A 69 -7.55 16.91 -17.46
C ILE A 69 -7.17 17.96 -18.49
N ARG A 70 -5.91 17.93 -18.92
CA ARG A 70 -5.37 18.75 -19.99
C ARG A 70 -4.53 17.88 -20.91
N ARG A 71 -4.79 17.95 -22.21
CA ARG A 71 -3.98 17.28 -23.23
C ARG A 71 -2.90 18.22 -23.75
N GLY A 72 -1.79 17.63 -24.17
CA GLY A 72 -0.79 18.28 -25.01
C GLY A 72 -1.18 18.29 -26.47
N SER A 73 -0.37 18.95 -27.30
CA SER A 73 -0.54 19.01 -28.76
C SER A 73 -0.43 17.65 -29.45
N ASN A 74 0.26 16.70 -28.81
CA ASN A 74 0.37 15.30 -29.25
C ASN A 74 -0.83 14.42 -28.86
N GLY A 75 -1.84 14.98 -28.17
CA GLY A 75 -3.00 14.26 -27.67
C GLY A 75 -2.76 13.44 -26.41
N ILE A 76 -1.56 13.46 -25.81
CA ILE A 76 -1.24 12.79 -24.54
C ILE A 76 -1.76 13.63 -23.37
N LEU A 77 -2.15 12.99 -22.27
CA LEU A 77 -2.54 13.69 -21.05
C LEU A 77 -1.29 14.20 -20.31
N GLU A 78 -1.05 15.51 -20.38
CA GLU A 78 0.11 16.15 -19.73
C GLU A 78 -0.19 16.55 -18.29
N HIS A 79 -1.42 17.01 -18.02
CA HIS A 79 -1.83 17.38 -16.67
C HIS A 79 -3.15 16.72 -16.29
N ILE A 80 -3.15 16.07 -15.13
CA ILE A 80 -4.33 15.46 -14.55
C ILE A 80 -4.46 16.00 -13.12
N PHE A 81 -5.55 16.70 -12.84
CA PHE A 81 -5.88 17.14 -11.50
C PHE A 81 -7.06 16.32 -10.99
N MET A 82 -6.89 15.69 -9.83
CA MET A 82 -7.94 14.94 -9.17
C MET A 82 -8.03 15.38 -7.72
N LYS A 83 -9.24 15.69 -7.28
CA LYS A 83 -9.59 15.75 -5.86
C LYS A 83 -10.51 14.57 -5.59
N ILE A 84 -10.14 13.67 -4.69
CA ILE A 84 -10.93 12.49 -4.34
C ILE A 84 -11.04 12.44 -2.83
N GLU A 85 -12.25 12.59 -2.31
CA GLU A 85 -12.59 12.61 -0.89
C GLU A 85 -11.70 13.60 -0.08
N GLY A 86 -11.43 14.77 -0.66
CA GLY A 86 -10.59 15.80 -0.08
C GLY A 86 -9.08 15.64 -0.30
N VAL A 87 -8.62 14.52 -0.86
CA VAL A 87 -7.21 14.31 -1.24
C VAL A 87 -6.95 14.90 -2.62
N THR A 88 -6.01 15.84 -2.71
CA THR A 88 -5.53 16.41 -3.98
C THR A 88 -4.41 15.54 -4.55
N ILE A 89 -4.56 15.16 -5.82
CA ILE A 89 -3.60 14.39 -6.62
C ILE A 89 -3.37 15.15 -7.91
N ILE A 90 -2.11 15.35 -8.26
CA ILE A 90 -1.71 16.04 -9.48
C ILE A 90 -0.76 15.11 -10.23
N VAL A 91 -1.02 14.91 -11.52
CA VAL A 91 -0.06 14.29 -12.43
C VAL A 91 0.41 15.37 -13.38
N ASP A 92 1.72 15.59 -13.42
CA ASP A 92 2.39 16.63 -14.20
C ASP A 92 3.51 15.97 -14.99
N GLU A 93 3.40 15.91 -16.32
CA GLU A 93 4.40 15.27 -17.19
C GLU A 93 4.82 13.85 -16.76
N GLY A 94 3.90 13.11 -16.13
CA GLY A 94 4.13 11.74 -15.63
C GLY A 94 4.56 11.63 -14.18
N ILE A 95 4.92 12.73 -13.52
CA ILE A 95 5.22 12.78 -12.08
C ILE A 95 3.91 12.82 -11.30
N ILE A 96 3.76 11.93 -10.32
CA ILE A 96 2.54 11.85 -9.49
C ILE A 96 2.84 12.51 -8.15
N SER A 97 2.04 13.52 -7.81
CA SER A 97 2.08 14.21 -6.53
C SER A 97 0.78 14.02 -5.76
N VAL A 98 0.87 13.74 -4.46
CA VAL A 98 -0.28 13.62 -3.55
C VAL A 98 -0.07 14.59 -2.40
N LYS A 99 -1.04 15.47 -2.14
CA LYS A 99 -0.92 16.54 -1.11
C LYS A 99 0.36 17.37 -1.29
N ASP A 100 0.66 17.75 -2.53
CA ASP A 100 1.83 18.56 -2.93
C ASP A 100 3.20 17.90 -2.66
N GLN A 101 3.23 16.58 -2.46
CA GLN A 101 4.46 15.80 -2.33
C GLN A 101 4.56 14.78 -3.46
N GLU A 102 5.72 14.72 -4.12
CA GLU A 102 6.03 13.68 -5.09
C GLU A 102 6.06 12.30 -4.39
N ILE A 103 5.43 11.31 -5.03
CA ILE A 103 5.33 9.96 -4.48
C ILE A 103 6.01 8.94 -5.37
N THR A 104 6.48 7.86 -4.75
CA THR A 104 6.86 6.64 -5.44
C THR A 104 5.76 5.59 -5.29
N LEU A 105 5.55 4.78 -6.33
CA LEU A 105 4.56 3.70 -6.29
C LEU A 105 5.17 2.43 -5.67
N PRO A 106 4.41 1.66 -4.88
CA PRO A 106 3.02 1.91 -4.47
C PRO A 106 2.91 2.96 -3.38
N TYR A 107 1.84 3.75 -3.42
CA TYR A 107 1.51 4.73 -2.39
C TYR A 107 0.22 4.34 -1.68
N ASP A 108 0.24 4.37 -0.35
CA ASP A 108 -0.89 3.97 0.47
C ASP A 108 -1.04 4.91 1.68
N ASP A 109 -2.21 5.52 1.81
CA ASP A 109 -2.59 6.39 2.92
C ASP A 109 -4.02 6.02 3.39
N LYS A 110 -4.50 6.67 4.45
CA LYS A 110 -5.81 6.45 5.07
C LYS A 110 -6.99 6.61 4.10
N MET A 111 -6.84 7.44 3.06
CA MET A 111 -7.92 7.82 2.16
C MET A 111 -7.78 7.22 0.76
N ILE A 112 -6.55 7.06 0.26
CA ILE A 112 -6.30 6.64 -1.12
C ILE A 112 -5.18 5.61 -1.20
N ASN A 113 -5.35 4.68 -2.11
CA ASN A 113 -4.37 3.70 -2.53
C ASN A 113 -4.03 3.95 -4.01
N ILE A 114 -2.75 4.13 -4.33
CA ILE A 114 -2.26 4.33 -5.69
C ILE A 114 -1.23 3.25 -5.98
N ARG A 115 -1.55 2.36 -6.92
CA ARG A 115 -0.71 1.20 -7.24
C ARG A 115 -0.71 0.91 -8.73
N ARG A 116 0.28 0.13 -9.17
CA ARG A 116 0.26 -0.46 -10.52
C ARG A 116 -0.93 -1.43 -10.62
N TYR A 117 -1.56 -1.43 -11.79
CA TYR A 117 -2.73 -2.22 -12.12
C TYR A 117 -2.55 -2.76 -13.55
N GLY A 118 -1.84 -3.87 -13.66
CA GLY A 118 -1.30 -4.36 -14.92
C GLY A 118 -0.38 -3.33 -15.58
N THR A 119 -0.65 -3.00 -16.85
CA THR A 119 0.08 -1.96 -17.60
C THR A 119 -0.30 -0.52 -17.23
N ARG A 120 -1.28 -0.34 -16.34
CA ARG A 120 -1.89 0.96 -15.99
C ARG A 120 -1.59 1.32 -14.53
N ILE A 121 -1.88 2.55 -14.16
CA ILE A 121 -1.86 3.01 -12.77
C ILE A 121 -3.30 3.14 -12.31
N ARG A 122 -3.62 2.61 -11.13
CA ARG A 122 -4.94 2.72 -10.52
C ARG A 122 -4.87 3.56 -9.25
N PHE A 123 -5.71 4.59 -9.20
CA PHE A 123 -5.98 5.41 -8.02
C PHE A 123 -7.32 4.95 -7.46
N LEU A 124 -7.33 4.45 -6.23
CA LEU A 124 -8.49 3.84 -5.62
C LEU A 124 -8.75 4.49 -4.26
N SER A 125 -9.94 5.06 -4.07
CA SER A 125 -10.38 5.47 -2.73
C SER A 125 -10.48 4.24 -1.83
N ARG A 126 -10.06 4.38 -0.56
CA ARG A 126 -10.20 3.32 0.45
C ARG A 126 -11.64 2.88 0.69
N LYS A 127 -12.63 3.73 0.42
CA LYS A 127 -14.06 3.35 0.47
C LYS A 127 -14.48 2.45 -0.71
N GLY A 128 -13.63 2.31 -1.73
CA GLY A 128 -13.92 1.54 -2.94
C GLY A 128 -15.00 2.16 -3.83
N LEU A 129 -15.38 3.42 -3.59
CA LEU A 129 -16.43 4.12 -4.33
C LEU A 129 -15.93 4.78 -5.61
N ILE A 130 -14.68 5.23 -5.60
CA ILE A 130 -14.07 5.95 -6.73
C ILE A 130 -12.79 5.22 -7.12
N SER A 131 -12.68 4.92 -8.40
CA SER A 131 -11.52 4.26 -9.01
C SER A 131 -11.17 4.99 -10.31
N VAL A 132 -9.92 5.41 -10.43
CA VAL A 132 -9.37 6.01 -11.63
C VAL A 132 -8.28 5.11 -12.19
N ILE A 133 -8.26 4.88 -13.50
CA ILE A 133 -7.26 4.06 -14.17
C ILE A 133 -6.68 4.86 -15.33
N TRP A 134 -5.35 4.97 -15.37
CA TRP A 134 -4.63 5.72 -16.39
C TRP A 134 -3.52 4.89 -17.04
N ASN A 135 -3.40 4.95 -18.37
CA ASN A 135 -2.41 4.19 -19.13
C ASN A 135 -1.04 4.86 -19.25
N GLN A 136 -0.77 5.91 -18.49
CA GLN A 136 0.45 6.74 -18.58
C GLN A 136 0.61 7.50 -19.90
N LYS A 137 -0.46 7.56 -20.72
CA LYS A 137 -0.49 8.24 -22.02
C LYS A 137 -1.79 9.01 -22.18
N ASP A 138 -2.64 8.56 -23.10
CA ASP A 138 -3.81 9.23 -23.64
C ASP A 138 -5.14 8.71 -23.08
N ALA A 139 -5.14 7.51 -22.47
CA ALA A 139 -6.34 6.81 -22.04
C ALA A 139 -6.53 6.90 -20.52
N PHE A 140 -7.68 7.39 -20.12
CA PHE A 140 -8.02 7.67 -18.73
C PHE A 140 -9.47 7.27 -18.46
N PHE A 141 -9.67 6.48 -17.41
CA PHE A 141 -10.96 5.88 -17.04
C PHE A 141 -11.32 6.31 -15.63
N PHE A 142 -12.49 6.90 -15.47
CA PHE A 142 -13.06 7.24 -14.17
C PHE A 142 -14.26 6.33 -13.93
N GLN A 143 -14.22 5.59 -12.82
CA GLN A 143 -15.28 4.69 -12.39
C GLN A 143 -15.78 5.11 -11.02
N LYS A 144 -17.10 5.21 -10.89
CA LYS A 144 -17.77 5.39 -9.60
C LYS A 144 -18.68 4.19 -9.32
N LYS A 145 -18.72 3.76 -8.07
CA LYS A 145 -19.53 2.65 -7.58
C LYS A 145 -20.65 3.22 -6.73
N LEU A 146 -21.90 2.95 -7.11
CA LEU A 146 -23.09 3.31 -6.36
C LEU A 146 -23.61 2.08 -5.62
N PHE A 147 -23.99 2.25 -4.36
CA PHE A 147 -24.64 1.21 -3.56
C PHE A 147 -26.14 1.50 -3.48
N LEU A 148 -26.98 0.55 -3.88
CA LEU A 148 -28.41 0.60 -3.62
C LEU A 148 -28.69 -0.19 -2.33
N LEU A 149 -29.31 0.46 -1.35
CA LEU A 149 -29.76 -0.21 -0.13
C LEU A 149 -30.91 -1.18 -0.46
N THR A 150 -30.92 -2.35 0.19
CA THR A 150 -31.84 -3.49 -0.03
C THR A 150 -33.33 -3.14 0.10
N VAL A 151 -33.66 -2.05 0.80
CA VAL A 151 -35.05 -1.57 0.97
C VAL A 151 -35.72 -1.29 -0.38
N SER A 152 -34.95 -0.87 -1.39
CA SER A 152 -35.46 -0.56 -2.73
C SER A 152 -35.92 -1.81 -3.50
N LEU A 153 -35.28 -2.97 -3.29
CA LEU A 153 -35.63 -4.22 -3.99
C LEU A 153 -36.83 -4.94 -3.37
N PHE A 154 -36.99 -4.87 -2.04
CA PHE A 154 -38.15 -5.41 -1.35
C PHE A 154 -39.45 -4.72 -1.80
N LEU A 155 -39.40 -3.39 -1.99
CA LEU A 155 -40.52 -2.60 -2.49
C LEU A 155 -40.84 -2.89 -3.97
N ILE A 156 -39.84 -3.14 -4.82
CA ILE A 156 -40.05 -3.54 -6.23
C ILE A 156 -40.77 -4.90 -6.32
N TYR A 157 -40.33 -5.89 -5.54
CA TYR A 157 -40.95 -7.21 -5.52
C TYR A 157 -42.40 -7.17 -4.98
N PHE A 158 -42.64 -6.42 -3.90
CA PHE A 158 -43.98 -6.21 -3.35
C PHE A 158 -44.91 -5.46 -4.34
N SER A 159 -44.37 -4.52 -5.12
CA SER A 159 -45.13 -3.73 -6.09
C SER A 159 -45.57 -4.55 -7.31
N ILE A 160 -44.77 -5.54 -7.75
CA ILE A 160 -45.12 -6.47 -8.84
C ILE A 160 -46.21 -7.46 -8.38
N SER A 161 -46.15 -7.90 -7.12
CA SER A 161 -47.09 -8.88 -6.54
C SER A 161 -48.51 -8.31 -6.29
N LEU A 162 -48.63 -7.04 -5.87
CA LEU A 162 -49.92 -6.44 -5.53
C LEU A 162 -50.65 -5.71 -6.68
N LYS A 163 -50.09 -5.63 -7.90
CA LYS A 163 -50.65 -4.85 -9.03
C LYS A 163 -51.14 -3.44 -8.65
N SER A 164 -50.53 -2.80 -7.64
CA SER A 164 -50.97 -1.49 -7.17
C SER A 164 -50.11 -0.40 -7.83
N CYS A 165 -50.75 0.50 -8.59
CA CYS A 165 -50.09 1.61 -9.26
C CYS A 165 -49.52 2.63 -8.26
N LEU A 166 -50.14 2.74 -7.08
CA LEU A 166 -49.78 3.69 -6.02
C LEU A 166 -48.37 3.46 -5.45
N VAL A 167 -47.95 2.20 -5.32
CA VAL A 167 -46.59 1.84 -4.86
C VAL A 167 -45.56 2.11 -5.95
N ILE A 168 -45.89 1.91 -7.23
CA ILE A 168 -45.04 2.32 -8.36
C ILE A 168 -44.86 3.84 -8.35
N THR A 169 -45.91 4.61 -8.05
CA THR A 169 -45.82 6.07 -7.94
C THR A 169 -44.98 6.50 -6.74
N ILE A 170 -45.07 5.83 -5.59
CA ILE A 170 -44.21 6.13 -4.42
C ILE A 170 -42.75 5.70 -4.68
N LEU A 171 -42.53 4.61 -5.40
CA LEU A 171 -41.20 4.19 -5.85
C LEU A 171 -40.63 5.17 -6.88
N PHE A 172 -41.47 5.69 -7.78
CA PHE A 172 -41.13 6.76 -8.70
C PHE A 172 -40.95 8.11 -7.98
N LEU A 173 -41.69 8.40 -6.91
CA LEU A 173 -41.57 9.63 -6.12
C LEU A 173 -40.32 9.60 -5.21
N LEU A 174 -39.91 8.42 -4.74
CA LEU A 174 -38.61 8.21 -4.10
C LEU A 174 -37.47 8.16 -5.14
N CYS A 175 -37.75 7.75 -6.39
CA CYS A 175 -36.84 7.89 -7.53
C CYS A 175 -36.76 9.35 -8.06
N GLU A 176 -37.81 10.15 -7.83
CA GLU A 176 -37.91 11.58 -8.14
C GLU A 176 -37.32 12.48 -7.05
N GLN A 177 -36.83 11.91 -5.94
CA GLN A 177 -35.72 12.53 -5.23
C GLN A 177 -34.45 12.36 -6.07
N ARG A 178 -34.33 13.20 -7.10
CA ARG A 178 -33.10 13.59 -7.82
C ARG A 178 -32.08 14.23 -6.86
N HIS A 179 -31.72 13.52 -5.80
CA HIS A 179 -30.57 13.79 -4.93
C HIS A 179 -29.60 12.60 -4.94
N ILE A 180 -29.64 11.78 -5.99
CA ILE A 180 -28.54 10.92 -6.39
C ILE A 180 -27.52 11.85 -7.06
N ILE A 181 -26.41 12.10 -6.37
CA ILE A 181 -25.33 13.03 -6.72
C ILE A 181 -25.20 13.19 -8.24
N ALA A 182 -25.61 14.35 -8.75
CA ALA A 182 -25.53 14.65 -10.16
C ALA A 182 -24.06 14.87 -10.55
N SER A 183 -23.42 13.79 -11.00
CA SER A 183 -22.08 13.81 -11.58
C SER A 183 -22.23 13.86 -13.08
N TYR A 184 -21.97 15.01 -13.66
CA TYR A 184 -22.02 15.19 -15.09
C TYR A 184 -20.59 15.10 -15.64
N CYS A 185 -20.40 14.36 -16.72
CA CYS A 185 -19.19 14.51 -17.53
C CYS A 185 -19.37 15.82 -18.36
N LEU A 186 -19.04 16.98 -17.78
CA LEU A 186 -19.28 18.31 -18.35
C LEU A 186 -18.06 18.80 -19.14
N VAL A 187 -18.16 18.83 -20.46
CA VAL A 187 -17.27 19.66 -21.26
C VAL A 187 -17.70 21.13 -21.07
N GLN A 188 -17.19 21.79 -20.03
CA GLN A 188 -17.41 23.22 -19.84
C GLN A 188 -16.15 23.97 -20.30
N GLY A 189 -16.15 24.38 -21.58
CA GLY A 189 -15.11 25.22 -22.17
C GLY A 189 -14.86 24.98 -23.67
N CYS A 190 -15.31 25.95 -24.47
CA CYS A 190 -15.07 26.18 -25.91
C CYS A 190 -15.96 25.45 -26.94
N TYR A 191 -16.58 26.28 -27.79
CA TYR A 191 -17.55 26.02 -28.85
C TYR A 191 -16.99 25.21 -30.03
N GLN A 192 -17.64 24.10 -30.37
CA GLN A 192 -18.23 23.74 -31.68
C GLN A 192 -18.38 22.21 -31.74
N THR A 193 -19.62 21.73 -31.65
CA THR A 193 -19.97 20.32 -31.77
C THR A 193 -20.15 19.95 -33.25
N SER A 194 -19.22 19.19 -33.82
CA SER A 194 -19.47 18.41 -35.04
C SER A 194 -19.87 16.99 -34.64
N ARG A 195 -21.05 16.56 -35.09
CA ARG A 195 -21.55 15.18 -34.99
C ARG A 195 -20.67 14.29 -35.87
N CYS A 196 -19.89 13.39 -35.28
CA CYS A 196 -19.14 12.38 -36.03
C CYS A 196 -19.87 11.04 -35.98
N GLU A 197 -20.05 10.44 -37.15
CA GLU A 197 -20.35 9.02 -37.30
C GLU A 197 -19.14 8.21 -36.84
N ILE A 198 -19.39 7.24 -35.97
CA ILE A 198 -18.36 6.30 -35.49
C ILE A 198 -18.13 5.29 -36.62
N ASN A 199 -17.09 5.50 -37.43
CA ASN A 199 -16.49 4.37 -38.13
C ASN A 199 -15.77 3.53 -37.08
N ASN A 200 -16.14 2.24 -36.99
CA ASN A 200 -15.51 1.26 -36.12
C ASN A 200 -13.99 1.20 -36.40
N PHE A 201 -13.22 2.01 -35.69
CA PHE A 201 -11.77 1.96 -35.72
C PHE A 201 -11.30 1.20 -34.48
N TYR A 202 -11.12 -0.11 -34.64
CA TYR A 202 -10.40 -0.90 -33.66
C TYR A 202 -8.93 -0.51 -33.72
N ILE A 203 -8.49 0.44 -32.88
CA ILE A 203 -7.06 0.55 -32.58
C ILE A 203 -6.72 -0.62 -31.64
N SER A 204 -6.52 -1.81 -32.21
CA SER A 204 -5.71 -2.83 -31.53
C SER A 204 -4.25 -2.49 -31.77
N ALA A 205 -3.74 -1.46 -31.07
CA ALA A 205 -2.32 -1.38 -30.86
C ALA A 205 -1.99 -2.52 -29.87
N GLU A 206 -1.38 -3.59 -30.34
CA GLU A 206 -0.80 -4.59 -29.45
C GLU A 206 0.21 -3.87 -28.56
N TYR A 207 -0.04 -3.84 -27.26
CA TYR A 207 0.89 -3.25 -26.30
C TYR A 207 2.11 -4.16 -26.24
N ILE A 208 3.26 -3.64 -26.70
CA ILE A 208 4.52 -4.38 -26.64
C ILE A 208 5.04 -4.32 -25.20
N CYS A 209 5.05 -5.48 -24.54
CA CYS A 209 5.59 -5.60 -23.20
C CYS A 209 7.12 -5.43 -23.21
N PRO A 210 7.70 -4.78 -22.18
CA PRO A 210 9.15 -4.60 -22.12
C PRO A 210 9.86 -5.94 -21.79
N GLY A 211 11.03 -6.15 -22.39
CA GLY A 211 11.84 -7.35 -22.16
C GLY A 211 11.23 -8.61 -22.79
N ASN A 212 11.21 -9.70 -22.03
CA ASN A 212 10.68 -11.02 -22.43
C ASN A 212 9.30 -11.33 -21.80
N GLN A 213 8.59 -10.29 -21.35
CA GLN A 213 7.23 -10.43 -20.84
C GLN A 213 6.23 -10.72 -21.97
N ILE A 214 5.15 -11.42 -21.64
CA ILE A 214 4.10 -11.82 -22.58
C ILE A 214 2.88 -10.93 -22.36
N TYR A 215 2.37 -10.33 -23.44
CA TYR A 215 1.15 -9.55 -23.40
C TYR A 215 -0.07 -10.43 -23.08
N ASN A 216 -0.83 -10.05 -22.05
CA ASN A 216 -2.04 -10.76 -21.64
C ASN A 216 -3.24 -9.80 -21.53
N LYS A 217 -4.28 -10.05 -22.33
CA LYS A 217 -5.52 -9.25 -22.33
C LYS A 217 -6.40 -9.49 -21.10
N ALA A 218 -6.23 -10.63 -20.43
CA ALA A 218 -7.05 -11.07 -19.30
C ALA A 218 -6.18 -11.67 -18.20
N GLY A 219 -5.08 -10.99 -17.86
CA GLY A 219 -4.16 -11.43 -16.81
C GLY A 219 -4.51 -10.87 -15.45
N SER A 220 -3.57 -11.05 -14.51
CA SER A 220 -3.65 -10.50 -13.16
C SER A 220 -3.28 -9.02 -13.16
N SER A 221 -3.96 -8.23 -12.34
CA SER A 221 -3.58 -6.84 -12.05
C SER A 221 -2.23 -6.69 -11.35
N CYS A 222 -1.74 -7.77 -10.73
CA CYS A 222 -0.46 -7.82 -10.04
C CYS A 222 0.52 -8.69 -10.83
N VAL A 223 1.74 -8.19 -11.02
CA VAL A 223 2.84 -8.95 -11.61
C VAL A 223 3.66 -9.60 -10.50
N GLN A 224 3.99 -10.88 -10.64
CA GLN A 224 4.87 -11.58 -9.71
C GLN A 224 6.31 -11.09 -9.88
N THR A 225 6.98 -10.79 -8.78
CA THR A 225 8.34 -10.22 -8.80
C THR A 225 9.29 -11.01 -7.92
N CYS A 226 10.60 -10.79 -8.05
CA CYS A 226 11.57 -11.45 -7.15
C CYS A 226 11.39 -11.06 -5.68
N THR A 227 10.96 -9.83 -5.39
CA THR A 227 10.71 -9.38 -4.00
C THR A 227 9.37 -9.88 -3.45
N ASP A 228 8.38 -10.07 -4.34
CA ASP A 228 7.07 -10.62 -3.98
C ASP A 228 6.63 -11.68 -5.03
N PRO A 229 7.12 -12.93 -4.89
CA PRO A 229 6.84 -14.00 -5.85
C PRO A 229 5.39 -14.48 -5.78
N ASN A 230 4.72 -14.26 -4.65
CA ASN A 230 3.36 -14.70 -4.43
C ASN A 230 2.54 -13.57 -3.77
N PRO A 231 2.13 -12.56 -4.56
CA PRO A 231 1.41 -11.40 -4.03
C PRO A 231 0.11 -11.88 -3.38
N LEU A 232 0.09 -11.89 -2.05
CA LEU A 232 -1.06 -12.38 -1.30
C LEU A 232 -2.21 -11.36 -1.38
N LEU A 233 -3.27 -11.80 -2.07
CA LEU A 233 -4.67 -11.52 -1.76
C LEU A 233 -5.20 -10.07 -1.92
N HIS A 234 -5.12 -9.47 -3.12
CA HIS A 234 -6.17 -8.57 -3.67
C HIS A 234 -5.89 -8.15 -5.12
N CYS A 235 -5.64 -9.15 -5.98
CA CYS A 235 -5.37 -8.92 -7.40
C CYS A 235 -6.65 -9.22 -8.19
N ASP A 236 -7.11 -8.24 -8.97
CA ASP A 236 -8.19 -8.42 -9.92
C ASP A 236 -7.66 -9.24 -11.12
N ASN A 237 -8.51 -10.13 -11.64
CA ASN A 237 -8.27 -10.85 -12.89
C ASN A 237 -9.00 -10.16 -14.05
N GLY A 238 -8.60 -10.46 -15.29
CA GLY A 238 -9.22 -9.87 -16.48
C GLY A 238 -8.67 -8.49 -16.82
N VAL A 239 -7.45 -8.19 -16.38
CA VAL A 239 -6.78 -6.90 -16.61
C VAL A 239 -5.79 -7.03 -17.75
N ILE A 240 -5.67 -5.98 -18.57
CA ILE A 240 -4.63 -5.90 -19.61
C ILE A 240 -3.28 -5.67 -18.94
N THR A 241 -2.43 -6.68 -18.99
CA THR A 241 -1.15 -6.74 -18.26
C THR A 241 -0.04 -7.35 -19.13
N CYS A 242 1.17 -7.30 -18.59
CA CYS A 242 2.33 -8.03 -19.07
C CYS A 242 2.66 -9.09 -18.01
N ASP A 243 2.57 -10.36 -18.39
CA ASP A 243 2.82 -11.49 -17.51
C ASP A 243 4.15 -12.15 -17.85
N CYS A 244 4.84 -12.66 -16.84
CA CYS A 244 6.00 -13.50 -17.06
C CYS A 244 5.56 -14.92 -17.50
N PRO A 245 6.35 -15.60 -18.35
CA PRO A 245 6.14 -17.01 -18.66
C PRO A 245 5.97 -17.87 -17.40
N LYS A 246 5.20 -18.96 -17.50
CA LYS A 246 4.96 -19.86 -16.37
C LYS A 246 6.29 -20.35 -15.77
N GLY A 247 6.42 -20.23 -14.44
CA GLY A 247 7.63 -20.62 -13.69
C GLY A 247 8.65 -19.49 -13.51
N THR A 248 8.44 -18.33 -14.15
CA THR A 248 9.33 -17.17 -14.07
C THR A 248 8.66 -15.98 -13.39
N VAL A 249 9.46 -15.08 -12.82
CA VAL A 249 9.01 -13.85 -12.14
C VAL A 249 9.82 -12.65 -12.64
N LEU A 250 9.25 -11.45 -12.52
CA LEU A 250 9.89 -10.23 -12.99
C LEU A 250 11.04 -9.82 -12.06
N ASN A 251 12.23 -9.61 -12.63
CA ASN A 251 13.39 -9.10 -11.90
C ASN A 251 13.27 -7.58 -11.65
N ASN A 252 12.58 -7.22 -10.58
CA ASN A 252 12.42 -5.84 -10.11
C ASN A 252 13.64 -5.31 -9.34
N ILE A 253 14.68 -6.13 -9.11
CA ILE A 253 15.87 -5.75 -8.32
C ILE A 253 16.95 -5.16 -9.23
N LYS A 254 17.18 -5.76 -10.40
CA LYS A 254 18.13 -5.24 -11.41
C LYS A 254 17.49 -4.25 -12.39
N ASN A 255 16.19 -3.99 -12.28
CA ASN A 255 15.42 -3.03 -13.11
C ASN A 255 15.59 -3.20 -14.64
N ASN A 256 15.86 -4.41 -15.11
CA ASN A 256 16.08 -4.71 -16.52
C ASN A 256 14.81 -5.20 -17.26
N ASN A 257 13.66 -5.24 -16.57
CA ASN A 257 12.39 -5.74 -17.07
C ASN A 257 12.45 -7.20 -17.60
N GLN A 258 13.38 -8.01 -17.11
CA GLN A 258 13.51 -9.41 -17.50
C GLN A 258 12.77 -10.35 -16.54
N CYS A 259 12.02 -11.29 -17.10
CA CYS A 259 11.50 -12.44 -16.39
C CYS A 259 12.58 -13.51 -16.27
N ILE A 260 12.85 -13.94 -15.04
CA ILE A 260 13.85 -14.96 -14.70
C ILE A 260 13.20 -16.05 -13.85
N ASP A 261 13.83 -17.23 -13.76
CA ASP A 261 13.34 -18.29 -12.88
C ASP A 261 13.37 -17.83 -11.42
N ILE A 262 12.39 -18.28 -10.63
CA ILE A 262 12.26 -17.91 -9.22
C ILE A 262 13.53 -18.24 -8.42
N GLU A 263 14.25 -19.30 -8.79
CA GLU A 263 15.51 -19.72 -8.16
C GLU A 263 16.67 -18.76 -8.48
N GLN A 264 16.59 -18.03 -9.58
CA GLN A 264 17.61 -17.06 -10.02
C GLN A 264 17.40 -15.66 -9.43
N CYS A 265 16.39 -15.47 -8.57
CA CYS A 265 16.12 -14.18 -7.96
C CYS A 265 17.25 -13.73 -7.01
N PRO A 266 17.85 -12.55 -7.23
CA PRO A 266 18.87 -11.99 -6.35
C PRO A 266 18.24 -11.45 -5.06
N CYS A 267 19.06 -11.24 -4.03
CA CYS A 267 18.64 -10.68 -2.74
C CYS A 267 19.25 -9.29 -2.54
N VAL A 268 18.60 -8.42 -1.77
CA VAL A 268 19.14 -7.11 -1.41
C VAL A 268 19.34 -7.01 0.09
N PHE A 269 20.49 -6.51 0.53
CA PHE A 269 20.76 -6.17 1.93
C PHE A 269 21.60 -4.91 2.03
N GLY A 270 21.11 -3.90 2.77
CA GLY A 270 21.81 -2.62 2.92
C GLY A 270 22.08 -1.88 1.60
N GLY A 271 21.23 -2.08 0.59
CA GLY A 271 21.40 -1.50 -0.75
C GLY A 271 22.33 -2.28 -1.69
N VAL A 272 23.00 -3.33 -1.21
CA VAL A 272 23.86 -4.20 -2.03
C VAL A 272 23.06 -5.39 -2.55
N ILE A 273 23.24 -5.71 -3.84
CA ILE A 273 22.61 -6.85 -4.51
C ILE A 273 23.53 -8.07 -4.38
N PHE A 274 22.96 -9.20 -3.98
CA PHE A 274 23.61 -10.50 -3.84
C PHE A 274 23.01 -11.49 -4.85
N GLU A 275 23.87 -12.20 -5.56
CA GLU A 275 23.46 -13.23 -6.52
C GLU A 275 22.93 -14.49 -5.81
N PRO A 276 22.11 -15.32 -6.49
CA PRO A 276 21.59 -16.56 -5.91
C PRO A 276 22.71 -17.47 -5.40
N GLY A 277 22.58 -17.95 -4.16
CA GLY A 277 23.58 -18.79 -3.51
C GLY A 277 24.69 -18.03 -2.77
N GLU A 278 24.82 -16.71 -2.95
CA GLU A 278 25.79 -15.92 -2.19
C GLU A 278 25.44 -15.91 -0.69
N THR A 279 26.48 -15.83 0.14
CA THR A 279 26.34 -15.91 1.59
C THR A 279 26.87 -14.66 2.26
N ARG A 280 26.10 -14.17 3.23
CA ARG A 280 26.50 -13.13 4.17
C ARG A 280 26.75 -13.78 5.52
N ASN A 281 28.02 -13.81 5.92
CA ASN A 281 28.43 -14.32 7.21
C ASN A 281 28.70 -13.18 8.19
N THR A 282 28.16 -13.31 9.39
CA THR A 282 28.49 -12.48 10.55
C THR A 282 28.92 -13.41 11.69
N SER A 283 29.43 -12.85 12.78
CA SER A 283 29.72 -13.63 13.99
C SER A 283 28.48 -14.34 14.57
N CYS A 284 27.27 -13.87 14.26
CA CYS A 284 26.03 -14.31 14.88
C CYS A 284 25.06 -15.03 13.95
N GLN A 285 25.26 -14.96 12.65
CA GLN A 285 24.37 -15.58 11.68
C GLN A 285 25.07 -15.72 10.33
N SER A 286 24.73 -16.78 9.61
CA SER A 286 25.05 -16.98 8.21
C SER A 286 23.75 -16.97 7.42
N CYS A 287 23.64 -16.05 6.45
CA CYS A 287 22.48 -15.94 5.60
C CYS A 287 22.85 -16.27 4.16
N THR A 288 22.12 -17.18 3.51
CA THR A 288 22.28 -17.51 2.10
C THR A 288 21.11 -16.92 1.31
N CYS A 289 21.41 -16.27 0.20
CA CYS A 289 20.36 -15.83 -0.74
C CYS A 289 19.77 -17.04 -1.46
N LYS A 290 18.47 -17.27 -1.30
CA LYS A 290 17.72 -18.33 -2.00
C LYS A 290 16.40 -17.79 -2.51
N SER A 291 16.20 -17.83 -3.82
CA SER A 291 14.95 -17.45 -4.48
C SER A 291 14.42 -16.07 -4.07
N GLY A 292 15.29 -15.06 -4.05
CA GLY A 292 14.95 -13.68 -3.65
C GLY A 292 14.79 -13.46 -2.14
N ASN A 293 14.89 -14.50 -1.32
CA ASN A 293 14.74 -14.44 0.13
C ASN A 293 16.03 -14.79 0.87
N TRP A 294 16.18 -14.24 2.06
CA TRP A 294 17.30 -14.56 2.96
C TRP A 294 16.98 -15.80 3.78
N ASN A 295 17.73 -16.88 3.55
CA ASN A 295 17.69 -18.07 4.39
C ASN A 295 18.82 -18.01 5.41
N CYS A 296 18.50 -17.62 6.65
CA CYS A 296 19.47 -17.36 7.70
C CYS A 296 19.51 -18.46 8.76
N PHE A 297 20.74 -18.86 9.12
CA PHE A 297 21.06 -19.71 10.26
C PHE A 297 21.73 -18.86 11.34
N ALA A 298 21.17 -18.82 12.54
CA ALA A 298 21.77 -18.11 13.67
C ALA A 298 22.81 -18.98 14.38
N PHE A 299 23.93 -18.38 14.75
CA PHE A 299 24.93 -18.96 15.63
C PHE A 299 24.70 -18.51 17.07
N ASN A 300 25.24 -19.26 18.04
CA ASN A 300 25.19 -18.88 19.44
C ASN A 300 26.07 -17.65 19.68
N CYS A 301 25.45 -16.49 19.76
CA CYS A 301 26.17 -15.23 19.90
C CYS A 301 26.18 -14.75 21.36
N PRO A 302 27.29 -14.14 21.82
CA PRO A 302 27.33 -13.56 23.15
C PRO A 302 26.26 -12.46 23.25
N GLY A 303 25.34 -12.61 24.20
CA GLY A 303 24.38 -11.56 24.52
C GLY A 303 25.11 -10.29 24.90
N ARG A 304 24.57 -9.13 24.53
CA ARG A 304 25.07 -7.82 24.98
C ARG A 304 24.00 -7.14 25.81
N CYS A 305 24.34 -6.84 27.06
CA CYS A 305 23.55 -5.93 27.87
C CYS A 305 24.01 -4.49 27.56
N LYS A 306 23.08 -3.56 27.36
CA LYS A 306 23.37 -2.15 27.08
C LYS A 306 22.70 -1.26 28.12
N PHE A 307 23.41 -0.22 28.54
CA PHE A 307 22.90 0.86 29.38
C PHE A 307 22.95 2.15 28.57
N GLU A 308 21.80 2.72 28.27
CA GLU A 308 21.63 3.93 27.48
C GLU A 308 21.06 5.03 28.40
N GLU A 309 21.68 6.22 28.35
CA GLU A 309 21.27 7.40 29.11
C GLU A 309 21.20 7.21 30.65
N GLY A 310 21.81 6.14 31.18
CA GLY A 310 21.87 5.85 32.62
C GLY A 310 20.63 5.19 33.23
N THR A 311 19.48 5.21 32.55
CA THR A 311 18.21 4.61 33.04
C THR A 311 17.62 3.55 32.11
N TYR A 312 18.00 3.53 30.83
CA TYR A 312 17.47 2.55 29.88
C TYR A 312 18.41 1.35 29.78
N ILE A 313 17.86 0.16 30.03
CA ILE A 313 18.60 -1.10 29.98
C ILE A 313 18.04 -1.99 28.90
N THR A 314 18.90 -2.47 28.01
CA THR A 314 18.61 -3.63 27.16
C THR A 314 19.31 -4.84 27.74
N THR A 315 18.59 -5.87 28.20
CA THR A 315 19.19 -7.08 28.75
C THR A 315 19.83 -7.96 27.67
N PHE A 316 20.57 -8.99 28.09
CA PHE A 316 21.17 -9.98 27.20
C PHE A 316 20.17 -10.64 26.23
N ASP A 317 18.90 -10.74 26.64
CA ASP A 317 17.78 -11.28 25.85
C ASP A 317 17.05 -10.21 25.02
N GLN A 318 17.64 -9.04 24.83
CA GLN A 318 17.07 -7.90 24.09
C GLN A 318 15.76 -7.33 24.66
N LYS A 319 15.51 -7.49 25.97
CA LYS A 319 14.36 -6.84 26.62
C LYS A 319 14.75 -5.47 27.16
N CYS A 320 13.92 -4.47 26.86
CA CYS A 320 14.13 -3.10 27.30
C CYS A 320 13.40 -2.80 28.62
N TYR A 321 14.11 -2.24 29.58
CA TYR A 321 13.58 -1.79 30.86
C TYR A 321 14.03 -0.36 31.15
N ASN A 322 13.23 0.37 31.92
CA ASN A 322 13.60 1.67 32.46
C ASN A 322 13.76 1.53 33.97
N LEU A 323 14.98 1.72 34.47
CA LEU A 323 15.27 1.76 35.89
C LEU A 323 14.87 3.12 36.47
N ARG A 324 14.03 3.08 37.51
CA ARG A 324 13.63 4.26 38.29
C ARG A 324 14.19 4.15 39.70
N GLY A 325 14.96 5.15 40.11
CA GLY A 325 15.48 5.29 41.48
C GLY A 325 17.00 5.46 41.54
N ASP A 326 17.45 6.16 42.58
CA ASP A 326 18.87 6.46 42.83
C ASP A 326 19.45 5.46 43.84
N CYS A 327 19.62 4.22 43.39
CA CYS A 327 20.25 3.14 44.17
C CYS A 327 21.44 2.54 43.41
N SER A 328 22.29 1.80 44.12
CA SER A 328 23.32 0.96 43.48
C SER A 328 22.70 -0.35 43.00
N TYR A 329 22.91 -0.70 41.73
CA TYR A 329 22.35 -1.89 41.11
C TYR A 329 23.44 -2.87 40.68
N ILE A 330 23.15 -4.17 40.81
CA ILE A 330 23.97 -5.23 40.23
C ILE A 330 23.63 -5.30 38.74
N ALA A 331 24.60 -4.93 37.89
CA ALA A 331 24.44 -4.92 36.43
C ALA A 331 24.57 -6.34 35.83
N ALA A 332 25.50 -7.13 36.37
CA ALA A 332 25.68 -8.54 36.05
C ALA A 332 26.42 -9.23 37.20
N SER A 333 26.04 -10.49 37.49
CA SER A 333 26.71 -11.33 38.49
C SER A 333 26.98 -12.69 37.87
N VAL A 334 28.24 -13.08 37.82
CA VAL A 334 28.71 -14.42 37.44
C VAL A 334 29.50 -14.95 38.64
N CYS A 335 29.49 -16.26 38.93
CA CYS A 335 29.95 -16.86 40.20
C CYS A 335 31.25 -16.31 40.83
N GLU A 336 32.15 -15.71 40.05
CA GLU A 336 33.43 -15.15 40.51
C GLU A 336 33.52 -13.62 40.42
N ILE A 337 32.64 -12.95 39.66
CA ILE A 337 32.70 -11.52 39.34
C ILE A 337 31.31 -10.88 39.48
N ILE A 338 31.25 -9.81 40.26
CA ILE A 338 30.08 -8.98 40.43
C ILE A 338 30.38 -7.59 39.86
N ILE A 339 29.53 -7.14 38.93
CA ILE A 339 29.64 -5.82 38.29
C ILE A 339 28.54 -4.92 38.86
N PHE A 340 28.96 -3.82 39.45
CA PHE A 340 28.10 -2.79 40.05
C PHE A 340 28.18 -1.51 39.22
N GLN A 341 27.02 -0.93 38.92
CA GLN A 341 26.96 0.46 38.47
C GLN A 341 26.64 1.33 39.68
N GLN A 342 27.64 2.06 40.17
CA GLN A 342 27.49 2.88 41.37
C GLN A 342 26.84 4.23 41.04
N CYS A 343 27.25 4.85 39.93
CA CYS A 343 26.73 6.09 39.37
C CYS A 343 26.94 6.10 37.84
N SER A 344 26.41 7.10 37.13
CA SER A 344 26.67 7.31 35.69
C SER A 344 28.16 7.44 35.34
N MET A 345 29.01 7.81 36.31
CA MET A 345 30.42 8.07 36.10
C MET A 345 31.35 6.93 36.55
N PHE A 346 30.85 5.94 37.29
CA PHE A 346 31.67 4.89 37.91
C PHE A 346 31.05 3.51 37.75
N ILE A 347 31.87 2.57 37.27
CA ILE A 347 31.59 1.13 37.28
C ILE A 347 32.56 0.46 38.25
N GLN A 348 32.06 -0.41 39.11
CA GLN A 348 32.87 -1.18 40.04
C GLN A 348 32.76 -2.68 39.73
N PHE A 349 33.89 -3.36 39.75
CA PHE A 349 34.02 -4.81 39.63
C PHE A 349 34.52 -5.32 40.98
N ALA A 350 33.85 -6.32 41.53
CA ALA A 350 34.30 -7.00 42.73
C ALA A 350 34.35 -8.50 42.45
N THR A 351 35.37 -9.18 42.94
CA THR A 351 35.48 -10.63 42.87
C THR A 351 35.20 -11.27 44.22
N THR A 352 34.80 -12.54 44.21
CA THR A 352 34.57 -13.32 45.44
C THR A 352 35.85 -13.56 46.24
N PHE A 353 37.02 -13.52 45.58
CA PHE A 353 38.34 -13.62 46.21
C PHE A 353 38.91 -12.26 46.67
N GLY A 354 38.09 -11.20 46.69
CA GLY A 354 38.43 -9.94 47.36
C GLY A 354 39.14 -8.89 46.52
N LEU A 355 39.44 -9.15 45.24
CA LEU A 355 39.94 -8.15 44.30
C LEU A 355 38.82 -7.18 43.95
N LYS A 356 39.09 -5.87 44.01
CA LYS A 356 38.16 -4.82 43.59
C LYS A 356 38.81 -3.95 42.53
N MET A 357 38.03 -3.57 41.53
CA MET A 357 38.44 -2.66 40.47
C MET A 357 37.34 -1.62 40.26
N GLN A 358 37.71 -0.36 40.11
CA GLN A 358 36.79 0.73 39.86
C GLN A 358 37.24 1.51 38.63
N VAL A 359 36.33 1.67 37.67
CA VAL A 359 36.54 2.40 36.42
C VAL A 359 35.70 3.67 36.47
N GLN A 360 36.38 4.81 36.53
CA GLN A 360 35.76 6.10 36.26
C GLN A 360 35.68 6.31 34.75
N ILE A 361 34.53 6.73 34.24
CA ILE A 361 34.26 6.90 32.81
C ILE A 361 34.27 8.39 32.41
N SER A 362 33.87 9.27 33.33
CA SER A 362 33.72 10.71 33.12
C SER A 362 34.30 11.48 34.32
N PRO A 363 34.97 12.63 34.13
CA PRO A 363 35.28 13.29 32.86
C PRO A 363 36.46 12.69 32.09
N ILE A 364 37.33 11.91 32.75
CA ILE A 364 38.47 11.21 32.12
C ILE A 364 38.43 9.76 32.62
N MET A 365 38.75 8.82 31.72
CA MET A 365 38.80 7.41 32.09
C MET A 365 39.94 7.14 33.08
N GLN A 366 39.61 6.66 34.29
CA GLN A 366 40.59 6.32 35.33
C GLN A 366 40.31 4.92 35.89
N LEU A 367 41.38 4.21 36.23
CA LEU A 367 41.32 2.84 36.74
C LEU A 367 41.94 2.76 38.13
N TYR A 368 41.18 2.24 39.09
CA TYR A 368 41.62 1.96 40.44
C TYR A 368 41.53 0.46 40.70
N ILE A 369 42.62 -0.15 41.19
CA ILE A 369 42.68 -1.58 41.53
C ILE A 369 43.04 -1.70 43.01
N SER A 370 42.25 -2.48 43.75
CA SER A 370 42.48 -2.78 45.16
C SER A 370 42.63 -4.28 45.34
N LEU A 371 43.80 -4.69 45.81
CA LEU A 371 44.13 -6.09 46.11
C LEU A 371 43.68 -6.46 47.53
N PRO A 372 43.26 -7.72 47.75
CA PRO A 372 43.04 -8.23 49.09
C PRO A 372 44.38 -8.33 49.84
N THR A 373 44.32 -8.24 51.16
CA THR A 373 45.51 -8.10 52.02
C THR A 373 46.45 -9.31 51.97
N ASP A 374 45.90 -10.49 51.71
CA ASP A 374 46.63 -11.77 51.54
C ASP A 374 47.41 -11.85 50.21
N ALA A 375 47.09 -11.00 49.24
CA ALA A 375 47.75 -10.92 47.94
C ALA A 375 48.75 -9.74 47.82
N GLN A 376 49.00 -8.98 48.90
CA GLN A 376 49.98 -7.90 48.88
C GLN A 376 51.41 -8.46 48.80
N GLY A 377 52.20 -7.98 47.82
CA GLY A 377 53.59 -8.39 47.60
C GLY A 377 53.79 -9.64 46.73
N THR A 378 52.71 -10.34 46.34
CA THR A 378 52.77 -11.53 45.48
C THR A 378 52.51 -11.23 44.00
N THR A 379 52.08 -10.01 43.68
CA THR A 379 51.71 -9.59 42.31
C THR A 379 52.94 -9.31 41.43
N THR A 380 52.74 -9.25 40.12
CA THR A 380 53.76 -8.83 39.14
C THR A 380 53.15 -7.85 38.15
N GLY A 381 53.94 -6.91 37.63
CA GLY A 381 53.50 -5.94 36.62
C GLY A 381 53.63 -4.48 37.06
N LEU A 382 52.88 -3.59 36.40
CA LEU A 382 52.97 -2.13 36.58
C LEU A 382 52.51 -1.62 37.95
N ALA A 383 51.76 -2.44 38.68
CA ALA A 383 51.23 -2.13 40.02
C ALA A 383 51.86 -3.04 41.10
N LYS A 384 53.10 -3.50 40.87
CA LYS A 384 53.89 -4.32 41.81
C LYS A 384 54.73 -3.45 42.74
#